data_AF-W6QV58-F1
#
_entry.id   AF-W6QV58-F1
#
_cell.length_a   1.000
_cell.length_b   1.000
_cell.length_c   1.000
_cell.angle_alpha   90.00
_cell.angle_beta   90.00
_cell.angle_gamma   90.00
#
_symmetry.space_group_name_H-M   'P 1'
#
loop_
_entity.id
_entity.type
_entity.pdbx_description
1 polymer ?
#
loop_
_entity_poly.entity_id
_entity_poly.type
_entity_poly.pdbx_seq_one_letter_code
_entity_poly.pdbx_strand_id
1 'polypeptide(L)'
;MTSPINPVFEDIRLTVQRAADGRFWFVAQTVCQALELADEQAALLLHCRPEGILFGNEETPQAMIDLENLLRLSLSSTSPRAERLRSWLCQVLLPHLFSSSSLPSYRQLGTANKRLRVLKWHDDWWMSMNDVMQVFGTRPELLAMSEDPCCS
;
A
#
# COMPACT_ATOMS: atom_id res chain seq x y z
N MET A 1 3.79 -9.39 -6.05
CA MET A 1 3.46 -8.02 -6.49
C MET A 1 1.97 -7.97 -6.77
N THR A 2 1.28 -6.90 -6.38
CA THR A 2 -0.15 -6.74 -6.65
C THR A 2 -0.37 -6.32 -8.10
N SER A 3 -1.55 -6.60 -8.66
CA SER A 3 -1.89 -6.22 -10.03
C SER A 3 -1.78 -4.69 -10.23
N PRO A 4 -1.29 -4.23 -11.39
CA PRO A 4 -1.17 -2.79 -11.66
C PRO A 4 -2.55 -2.13 -11.70
N ILE A 5 -2.63 -0.94 -11.09
CA ILE A 5 -3.80 -0.07 -11.08
C ILE A 5 -3.62 0.92 -12.22
N ASN A 6 -4.66 1.08 -13.05
CA ASN A 6 -4.57 1.87 -14.27
C ASN A 6 -5.59 3.02 -14.28
N PRO A 7 -5.42 4.04 -13.43
CA PRO A 7 -6.35 5.16 -13.37
C PRO A 7 -6.21 6.04 -14.62
N VAL A 8 -7.31 6.66 -15.04
CA VAL A 8 -7.37 7.50 -16.24
C VAL A 8 -7.50 8.97 -15.82
N PHE A 9 -6.56 9.78 -16.28
CA PHE A 9 -6.59 11.23 -16.18
C PHE A 9 -6.79 11.80 -17.59
N GLU A 10 -7.95 12.43 -17.82
CA GLU A 10 -8.35 12.92 -19.16
C GLU A 10 -8.27 11.77 -20.19
N ASP A 11 -7.34 11.84 -21.13
CA ASP A 11 -7.06 10.85 -22.17
C ASP A 11 -5.85 9.94 -21.88
N ILE A 12 -5.16 10.16 -20.76
CA ILE A 12 -3.94 9.44 -20.39
C ILE A 12 -4.22 8.39 -19.32
N ARG A 13 -3.79 7.16 -19.58
CA ARG A 13 -3.82 6.06 -18.60
C ARG A 13 -2.50 6.02 -17.84
N LEU A 14 -2.53 6.37 -16.56
CA LEU A 14 -1.38 6.18 -15.69
C LEU A 14 -1.25 4.70 -15.34
N THR A 15 -0.02 4.25 -15.16
CA THR A 15 0.25 2.91 -14.62
C THR A 15 0.81 3.05 -13.21
N VAL A 16 0.12 2.46 -12.23
CA VAL A 16 0.47 2.54 -10.81
C VAL A 16 0.65 1.14 -10.25
N GLN A 17 1.78 0.90 -9.60
CA GLN A 17 2.04 -0.35 -8.90
C GLN A 17 2.05 -0.10 -7.39
N ARG A 18 1.44 -1.02 -6.64
CA ARG A 18 1.45 -0.99 -5.19
C ARG A 18 2.48 -2.00 -4.67
N ALA A 19 3.47 -1.49 -3.97
CA ALA A 19 4.48 -2.29 -3.28
C ALA A 19 3.94 -2.90 -1.98
N ALA A 20 4.63 -3.93 -1.47
CA ALA A 20 4.23 -4.64 -0.26
C ALA A 20 4.28 -3.76 0.99
N ASP A 21 5.16 -2.76 1.01
CA ASP A 21 5.26 -1.75 2.07
C ASP A 21 4.14 -0.69 2.02
N GLY A 22 3.20 -0.82 1.08
CA GLY A 22 2.08 0.09 0.89
C GLY A 22 2.41 1.34 0.08
N ARG A 23 3.65 1.50 -0.43
CA ARG A 23 4.00 2.60 -1.33
C ARG A 23 3.40 2.41 -2.71
N PHE A 24 3.14 3.53 -3.39
CA PHE A 24 2.67 3.56 -4.77
C PHE A 24 3.78 4.08 -5.67
N TRP A 25 4.01 3.36 -6.76
CA TRP A 25 5.00 3.65 -7.78
C TRP A 25 4.29 3.94 -9.09
N PHE A 26 4.59 5.06 -9.72
CA PHE A 26 3.96 5.55 -10.94
C PHE A 26 4.95 5.43 -12.10
N VAL A 27 4.56 4.82 -13.22
CA VAL A 27 5.42 4.77 -14.40
C VAL A 27 5.68 6.18 -14.92
N ALA A 28 6.95 6.60 -14.92
CA ALA A 28 7.38 7.96 -15.19
C ALA A 28 6.95 8.44 -16.59
N GLN A 29 7.04 7.57 -17.59
CA GLN A 29 6.60 7.85 -18.96
C GLN A 29 5.13 8.32 -19.01
N THR A 30 4.21 7.60 -18.37
CA THR A 30 2.79 7.95 -18.38
C THR A 30 2.51 9.26 -17.62
N VAL A 31 3.28 9.54 -16.57
CA VAL A 31 3.20 10.80 -15.82
C VAL A 31 3.70 11.98 -16.67
N CYS A 32 4.83 11.80 -17.36
CA CYS A 32 5.38 12.82 -18.25
C CYS A 32 4.44 13.12 -19.42
N GLN A 33 3.79 12.09 -20.00
CA GLN A 33 2.74 12.27 -20.99
C GLN A 33 1.55 13.07 -20.44
N ALA A 34 1.07 12.74 -19.24
CA ALA A 34 -0.02 13.48 -18.59
C ALA A 34 0.31 14.95 -18.31
N LEU A 35 1.60 15.27 -18.12
CA LEU A 35 2.12 16.62 -17.90
C LEU A 35 2.59 17.32 -19.18
N GLU A 36 2.49 16.67 -20.34
CA GLU A 36 2.98 17.17 -21.63
C GLU A 36 4.48 17.50 -21.63
N LEU A 37 5.27 16.72 -20.89
CA LEU A 37 6.73 16.82 -20.85
C LEU A 37 7.34 16.01 -22.00
N ALA A 38 8.09 16.69 -22.86
CA ALA A 38 8.67 16.09 -24.08
C ALA A 38 9.85 15.15 -23.80
N ASP A 39 10.64 15.42 -22.76
CA ASP A 39 11.82 14.63 -22.39
C ASP A 39 11.68 14.11 -20.96
N GLU A 40 11.37 12.81 -20.85
CA GLU A 40 11.24 12.11 -19.57
C GLU A 40 12.57 12.11 -18.79
N GLN A 41 13.69 11.85 -19.45
CA GLN A 41 14.99 11.71 -18.77
C GLN A 41 15.43 13.06 -18.18
N ALA A 42 15.27 14.14 -18.96
CA ALA A 42 15.56 15.49 -18.48
C ALA A 42 14.62 15.88 -17.33
N ALA A 43 13.33 15.57 -17.43
CA ALA A 43 12.36 15.87 -16.38
C ALA A 43 12.70 15.16 -15.06
N LEU A 44 13.03 13.87 -15.12
CA LEU A 44 13.45 13.10 -13.95
C LEU A 44 14.74 13.64 -13.35
N LEU A 45 15.74 13.94 -14.17
CA LEU A 45 17.03 14.45 -13.71
C LEU A 45 16.93 15.83 -13.02
N LEU A 46 16.07 16.71 -13.55
CA LEU A 46 15.97 18.10 -13.08
C LEU A 46 15.03 18.27 -11.87
N HIS A 47 14.02 17.41 -11.74
CA HIS A 47 12.93 17.66 -10.80
C HIS A 47 12.72 16.56 -9.76
N CYS A 48 13.17 15.33 -10.04
CA CYS A 48 13.01 14.20 -9.13
C CYS A 48 14.21 14.02 -8.20
N ARG A 49 13.93 13.49 -7.03
CA ARG A 49 14.92 13.02 -6.06
C ARG A 49 15.28 11.56 -6.36
N PRO A 50 16.57 11.20 -6.44
CA PRO A 50 16.99 9.84 -6.76
C PRO A 50 16.40 8.76 -5.83
N GLU A 51 16.15 9.09 -4.56
CA GLU A 51 15.61 8.15 -3.56
C GLU A 51 14.17 7.71 -3.85
N GLY A 52 13.43 8.51 -4.61
CA GLY A 52 12.05 8.24 -5.02
C GLY A 52 11.94 7.75 -6.46
N ILE A 53 13.02 7.20 -7.03
CA ILE A 53 13.05 6.61 -8.37
C ILE A 53 13.40 5.13 -8.26
N LEU A 54 12.62 4.29 -8.93
CA LEU A 54 12.85 2.85 -9.02
C LEU A 54 12.83 2.42 -10.48
N PHE A 55 13.66 1.45 -10.83
CA PHE A 55 13.63 0.80 -12.13
C PHE A 55 12.95 -0.56 -11.99
N GLY A 56 11.97 -0.85 -12.86
CA GLY A 56 11.30 -2.15 -12.88
C GLY A 56 12.26 -3.31 -13.17
N ASN A 57 11.87 -4.53 -12.81
CA ASN A 57 12.69 -5.75 -13.01
C ASN A 57 12.50 -6.40 -14.39
N GLU A 58 12.02 -5.65 -15.38
CA GLU A 58 11.67 -6.16 -16.72
C GLU A 58 12.86 -6.08 -17.68
N GLU A 59 12.82 -6.80 -18.81
CA GLU A 59 13.91 -6.81 -19.81
C GLU A 59 14.28 -5.40 -20.29
N THR A 60 13.28 -4.53 -20.41
CA THR A 60 13.46 -3.09 -20.57
C THR A 60 12.97 -2.37 -19.32
N PRO A 61 13.86 -2.05 -18.36
CA PRO A 61 13.46 -1.48 -17.08
C PRO A 61 12.84 -0.10 -17.27
N GLN A 62 11.57 0.04 -16.92
CA GLN A 62 10.89 1.33 -16.93
C GLN A 62 11.16 2.08 -15.63
N ALA A 63 11.39 3.39 -15.75
CA ALA A 63 11.50 4.27 -14.60
C ALA A 63 10.13 4.44 -13.94
N MET A 64 10.11 4.31 -12.63
CA MET A 64 8.96 4.56 -11.78
C MET A 64 9.32 5.61 -10.74
N ILE A 65 8.38 6.48 -10.43
CA ILE A 65 8.52 7.54 -9.43
C ILE A 65 7.52 7.34 -8.31
N ASP A 66 7.87 7.75 -7.10
CA ASP A 66 6.93 7.78 -6.00
C ASP A 66 5.97 9.00 -6.10
N LEU A 67 5.05 9.09 -5.14
CA LEU A 67 4.10 10.19 -5.06
C LEU A 67 4.78 11.56 -4.85
N GLU A 68 5.87 11.61 -4.08
CA GLU A 68 6.58 12.87 -3.84
C GLU A 68 7.17 13.42 -5.13
N ASN A 69 7.86 12.58 -5.90
CA ASN A 69 8.44 12.95 -7.18
C ASN A 69 7.40 13.28 -8.23
N LEU A 70 6.26 12.59 -8.24
CA LEU A 70 5.13 12.93 -9.09
C LEU A 70 4.59 14.34 -8.76
N LEU A 71 4.44 14.67 -7.47
CA LEU A 71 4.02 16.00 -7.04
C LEU A 71 5.05 17.07 -7.43
N ARG A 72 6.35 16.80 -7.25
CA ARG A 72 7.45 17.69 -7.68
C ARG A 72 7.40 17.99 -9.17
N LEU A 73 7.26 16.96 -10.01
CA LEU A 73 7.10 17.13 -11.46
C LEU A 73 5.85 17.93 -11.80
N SER A 74 4.72 17.65 -11.14
CA SER A 74 3.51 18.40 -11.41
C SER A 74 3.66 19.88 -11.04
N LEU A 75 4.43 20.21 -10.01
CA LEU A 75 4.66 21.58 -9.54
C LEU A 75 5.72 22.33 -10.37
N SER A 76 6.62 21.62 -11.08
CA SER A 76 7.60 22.27 -11.96
C SER A 76 6.98 22.82 -13.24
N SER A 77 5.78 22.34 -13.62
CA SER A 77 5.03 22.82 -14.77
C SER A 77 3.96 23.85 -14.38
N THR A 78 3.95 24.98 -15.08
CA THR A 78 2.93 26.03 -14.96
C THR A 78 1.75 25.83 -15.90
N SER A 79 1.69 24.70 -16.61
CA SER A 79 0.60 24.46 -17.57
C SER A 79 -0.75 24.29 -16.85
N PRO A 80 -1.87 24.74 -17.45
CA PRO A 80 -3.20 24.48 -16.91
C PRO A 80 -3.50 22.99 -16.73
N ARG A 81 -2.86 22.13 -17.55
CA ARG A 81 -2.99 20.68 -17.45
C ARG A 81 -2.32 20.12 -16.20
N ALA A 82 -1.16 20.65 -15.81
CA ALA A 82 -0.49 20.26 -14.58
C ALA A 82 -1.33 20.60 -13.33
N GLU A 83 -2.02 21.75 -13.32
CA GLU A 83 -2.97 22.09 -12.24
C GLU A 83 -4.15 21.11 -12.20
N ARG A 84 -4.74 20.77 -13.35
CA ARG A 84 -5.82 19.78 -13.41
C ARG A 84 -5.35 18.40 -12.95
N LEU A 85 -4.12 18.00 -13.29
CA LEU A 85 -3.54 16.76 -12.80
C LEU A 85 -3.42 16.77 -11.27
N ARG A 86 -2.89 17.85 -10.67
CA ARG A 86 -2.83 18.00 -9.20
C ARG A 86 -4.20 17.92 -8.53
N SER A 87 -5.18 18.62 -9.07
CA SER A 87 -6.56 18.59 -8.57
C SER A 87 -7.14 17.17 -8.64
N TRP A 88 -7.00 16.51 -9.79
CA TRP A 88 -7.45 15.13 -9.98
C TRP A 88 -6.71 14.14 -9.07
N LEU A 89 -5.40 14.29 -8.89
CA LEU A 89 -4.62 13.47 -7.96
C LEU A 89 -5.20 13.54 -6.55
N CYS A 90 -5.39 14.76 -6.03
CA CYS A 90 -5.87 14.99 -4.66
C CYS A 90 -7.33 14.57 -4.46
N GLN A 91 -8.21 14.86 -5.43
CA GLN A 91 -9.65 14.69 -5.27
C GLN A 91 -10.14 13.31 -5.70
N VAL A 92 -9.42 12.63 -6.61
CA VAL A 92 -9.88 11.39 -7.23
C VAL A 92 -8.88 10.27 -6.98
N LEU A 93 -7.62 10.43 -7.39
CA LEU A 93 -6.68 9.31 -7.37
C LEU A 93 -6.29 8.89 -5.95
N LEU A 94 -5.82 9.81 -5.11
CA LEU A 94 -5.38 9.47 -3.76
C LEU A 94 -6.51 8.86 -2.93
N PRO A 95 -7.74 9.41 -2.91
CA PRO A 95 -8.86 8.75 -2.27
C PRO A 95 -9.09 7.32 -2.79
N HIS A 96 -9.01 7.09 -4.11
CA HIS A 96 -9.15 5.73 -4.65
C HIS A 96 -8.01 4.81 -4.19
N LEU A 97 -6.75 5.24 -4.32
CA LEU A 97 -5.58 4.43 -3.97
C LEU A 97 -5.60 4.03 -2.49
N PHE A 98 -5.91 4.97 -1.60
CA PHE A 98 -5.93 4.73 -0.17
C PHE A 98 -7.25 4.14 0.34
N SER A 99 -8.39 4.30 -0.34
CA SER A 99 -9.64 3.59 0.00
C SER A 99 -9.57 2.11 -0.38
N SER A 100 -8.81 1.78 -1.42
CA SER A 100 -8.53 0.38 -1.80
C SER A 100 -7.52 -0.30 -0.87
N SER A 101 -6.78 0.46 -0.06
CA SER A 101 -6.07 -0.12 1.07
C SER A 101 -7.13 -0.68 2.01
N SER A 102 -7.17 -2.01 2.13
CA SER A 102 -8.27 -2.73 2.77
C SER A 102 -8.62 -2.08 4.10
N LEU A 103 -9.80 -1.45 4.17
CA LEU A 103 -10.28 -0.92 5.44
C LEU A 103 -10.24 -2.04 6.47
N PRO A 104 -9.88 -1.72 7.73
CA PRO A 104 -9.94 -2.71 8.81
C PRO A 104 -11.33 -3.37 8.80
N SER A 105 -11.36 -4.67 8.51
CA SER A 105 -12.60 -5.42 8.35
C SER A 105 -12.67 -6.54 9.36
N TYR A 106 -13.76 -6.57 10.12
CA TYR A 106 -14.02 -7.67 11.05
C TYR A 106 -14.59 -8.87 10.29
N ARG A 107 -13.94 -10.01 10.47
CA ARG A 107 -14.38 -11.31 9.97
C ARG A 107 -14.77 -12.19 11.15
N GLN A 108 -15.86 -12.93 11.00
CA GLN A 108 -16.19 -13.98 11.96
C GLN A 108 -15.55 -15.28 11.51
N LEU A 109 -14.75 -15.88 12.38
CA LEU A 109 -14.20 -17.22 12.18
C LEU A 109 -14.91 -18.18 13.13
N GLY A 110 -15.48 -19.25 12.58
CA GLY A 110 -15.98 -20.37 13.37
C GLY A 110 -14.84 -21.31 13.69
N THR A 111 -14.53 -21.49 14.97
CA THR A 111 -13.76 -22.65 15.45
C THR A 111 -14.74 -23.72 15.94
N ALA A 112 -14.25 -24.93 16.22
CA ALA A 112 -15.07 -26.11 16.54
C ALA A 112 -16.20 -25.81 17.56
N ASN A 113 -15.97 -24.93 18.55
CA ASN A 113 -16.95 -24.58 19.57
C ASN A 113 -17.21 -23.07 19.76
N LYS A 114 -16.61 -22.16 18.98
CA LYS A 114 -16.72 -20.69 19.22
C LYS A 114 -16.74 -19.87 17.93
N ARG A 115 -17.35 -18.68 18.01
CA ARG A 115 -17.30 -17.64 16.96
C ARG A 115 -16.35 -16.54 17.40
N LEU A 116 -15.23 -16.39 16.71
CA LEU A 116 -14.20 -15.40 16.99
C LEU A 116 -14.36 -14.21 16.05
N ARG A 117 -14.17 -13.00 16.57
CA ARG A 117 -14.13 -11.79 15.76
C ARG A 117 -12.67 -11.44 15.51
N VAL A 118 -12.22 -11.61 14.26
CA VAL A 118 -10.84 -11.31 13.86
C VAL A 118 -10.83 -10.09 12.96
N LEU A 119 -9.99 -9.13 13.28
CA LEU A 119 -9.77 -7.96 12.44
C LEU A 119 -8.75 -8.33 11.37
N LYS A 120 -9.18 -8.34 10.11
CA LYS A 120 -8.27 -8.39 8.98
C LYS A 120 -7.92 -6.96 8.58
N TRP A 121 -6.63 -6.66 8.61
CA TRP A 121 -6.11 -5.39 8.13
C TRP A 121 -4.78 -5.62 7.44
N HIS A 122 -4.67 -5.21 6.17
CA HIS A 122 -3.51 -5.54 5.34
C HIS A 122 -3.34 -7.07 5.21
N ASP A 123 -2.10 -7.57 5.28
CA ASP A 123 -1.74 -8.98 5.27
C ASP A 123 -1.79 -9.60 6.68
N ASP A 124 -2.15 -8.82 7.71
CA ASP A 124 -2.17 -9.25 9.10
C ASP A 124 -3.59 -9.54 9.60
N TRP A 125 -3.65 -10.48 10.54
CA TRP A 125 -4.86 -10.86 11.26
C TRP A 125 -4.68 -10.58 12.74
N TRP A 126 -5.57 -9.73 13.25
CA TRP A 126 -5.53 -9.25 14.63
C TRP A 126 -6.71 -9.81 15.39
N MET A 127 -6.47 -10.27 16.61
CA MET A 127 -7.50 -10.78 17.51
C MET A 127 -7.47 -9.99 18.81
N SER A 128 -8.63 -9.88 19.49
CA SER A 128 -8.63 -9.31 20.83
C SER A 128 -7.90 -10.25 21.78
N MET A 129 -7.16 -9.70 22.74
CA MET A 129 -6.48 -10.52 23.77
C MET A 129 -7.48 -11.42 24.51
N ASN A 130 -8.71 -10.96 24.72
CA ASN A 130 -9.76 -11.75 25.35
C ASN A 130 -10.15 -12.98 24.50
N ASP A 131 -10.28 -12.81 23.17
CA ASP A 131 -10.57 -13.93 22.26
C ASP A 131 -9.40 -14.92 22.20
N VAL A 132 -8.15 -14.42 22.23
CA VAL A 132 -6.94 -15.26 22.33
C VAL A 132 -6.96 -16.06 23.63
N MET A 133 -7.27 -15.43 24.77
CA MET A 133 -7.38 -16.13 26.06
C MET A 133 -8.55 -17.11 26.09
N GLN A 134 -9.64 -16.86 25.37
CA GLN A 134 -10.74 -17.83 25.28
C GLN A 134 -10.43 -19.05 24.40
N VAL A 135 -9.52 -18.90 23.43
CA VAL A 135 -9.12 -19.97 22.51
C VAL A 135 -7.95 -20.77 23.08
N PHE A 136 -6.96 -20.08 23.65
CA PHE A 136 -5.68 -20.65 24.08
C PHE A 136 -5.47 -20.60 25.60
N GLY A 137 -6.22 -19.76 26.32
CA GLY A 137 -6.01 -19.46 27.74
C GLY A 137 -6.58 -20.47 28.72
N THR A 138 -6.59 -21.75 28.37
CA THR A 138 -6.65 -22.81 29.39
C THR A 138 -5.90 -24.04 28.87
N ARG A 139 -4.57 -23.97 28.89
CA ARG A 139 -3.76 -25.17 29.06
C ARG A 139 -3.48 -25.36 30.55
N PRO A 140 -4.12 -26.35 31.22
CA PRO A 140 -3.70 -26.76 32.56
C PRO A 140 -2.29 -27.37 32.57
N GLU A 141 -1.71 -27.69 31.40
CA GLU A 141 -0.39 -28.33 31.27
C GLU A 141 0.80 -27.45 31.67
N LEU A 142 0.63 -26.14 31.86
CA LEU A 142 1.70 -25.27 32.37
C LEU A 142 1.65 -25.04 33.90
N LEU A 143 0.66 -25.62 34.59
CA LEU A 143 0.56 -25.56 36.06
C LEU A 143 1.02 -26.86 36.75
N ALA A 144 1.37 -27.91 36.00
CA ALA A 144 1.82 -29.19 36.56
C ALA A 144 3.35 -29.27 36.75
N MET A 145 3.98 -28.23 37.27
CA MET A 145 5.41 -28.24 37.66
C MET A 145 5.64 -27.62 39.04
N SER A 146 4.63 -27.59 39.91
CA SER A 146 4.82 -27.29 41.32
C SER A 146 3.94 -28.19 42.17
N GLU A 147 4.57 -28.78 43.18
CA GLU A 147 4.01 -29.58 44.27
C GLU A 147 3.95 -31.10 44.00
N ASP A 148 5.10 -31.77 44.16
CA ASP A 148 5.12 -33.10 44.77
C ASP A 148 5.05 -32.92 46.30
N PRO A 149 3.98 -33.38 46.98
CA PRO A 149 3.99 -33.63 48.40
C PRO A 149 4.51 -35.05 48.64
N CYS A 150 5.80 -35.21 48.94
CA CYS A 150 6.30 -36.47 49.48
C CYS A 150 6.43 -36.36 50.99
N CYS A 151 5.42 -36.88 51.68
CA CYS A 151 5.50 -37.33 53.07
C CYS A 151 6.58 -38.39 53.23
N SER A 152 7.45 -38.25 54.23
CA SER A 152 7.76 -39.25 55.28
C SER A 152 8.73 -38.64 56.28
#